data_AF-A0A1A7BJM1-F1
#
_entry.id   AF-A0A1A7BJM1-F1
#
_cell.length_a   1.000
_cell.length_b   1.000
_cell.length_c   1.000
_cell.angle_alpha   90.00
_cell.angle_beta   90.00
_cell.angle_gamma   90.00
#
_symmetry.space_group_name_H-M   'P 1'
#
loop_
_entity.id
_entity.type
_entity.pdbx_description
1 polymer ?
#
loop_
_entity_poly.entity_id
_entity_poly.type
_entity_poly.pdbx_seq_one_letter_code
_entity_poly.pdbx_strand_id
1 'polypeptide(L)'
;MQDSEPGLTEPPVDTSGGTEEAVADAAFAAAEDALTALREEIGVLVEDARTYAEAEVQFQKTRATLAGKTAGRALVMLVLALVLLHIALIALAVGAVIALAPLVTIWGAIAIVVGVMLAGVAWLVLSARKDGALLAALFESGKGGGG
;
A
#
# COMPACT_ATOMS: atom_id res chain seq x y z
N MET A 1 1.27 -69.94 85.71
CA MET A 1 2.40 -69.68 84.81
C MET A 1 1.77 -69.37 83.46
N GLN A 2 1.34 -68.13 83.24
CA GLN A 2 2.15 -67.07 82.60
C GLN A 2 2.82 -67.62 81.34
N ASP A 3 2.32 -67.20 80.18
CA ASP A 3 3.13 -66.53 79.16
C ASP A 3 2.21 -65.64 78.32
N SER A 4 2.50 -64.35 78.36
CA SER A 4 1.83 -63.27 77.65
C SER A 4 2.75 -62.84 76.52
N GLU A 5 2.34 -63.02 75.26
CA GLU A 5 3.04 -62.40 74.13
C GLU A 5 2.48 -61.00 73.85
N PRO A 6 3.34 -60.00 73.62
CA PRO A 6 2.96 -58.59 73.64
C PRO A 6 2.49 -58.13 72.26
N GLY A 7 1.44 -57.31 72.24
CA GLY A 7 0.98 -56.62 71.05
C GLY A 7 2.07 -55.70 70.49
N LEU A 8 2.58 -56.03 69.31
CA LEU A 8 3.29 -55.10 68.44
C LEU A 8 2.25 -54.20 67.79
N THR A 9 1.97 -53.07 68.42
CA THR A 9 1.33 -51.94 67.76
C THR A 9 2.31 -51.39 66.73
N GLU A 10 2.04 -51.63 65.45
CA GLU A 10 2.69 -50.90 64.36
C GLU A 10 2.48 -49.39 64.59
N PRO A 11 3.53 -48.55 64.44
CA PRO A 11 3.34 -47.12 64.51
C PRO A 11 2.39 -46.70 63.37
N PRO A 12 1.49 -45.75 63.59
CA PRO A 12 0.70 -45.21 62.51
C PRO A 12 1.66 -44.64 61.47
N VAL A 13 1.66 -45.21 60.26
CA VAL A 13 2.23 -44.55 59.09
C VAL A 13 1.53 -43.20 59.00
N ASP A 14 2.32 -42.15 59.20
CA ASP A 14 1.88 -40.78 59.05
C ASP A 14 1.51 -40.57 57.57
N THR A 15 0.24 -40.79 57.24
CA THR A 15 -0.33 -40.62 55.89
C THR A 15 -0.57 -39.15 55.55
N SER A 16 -0.13 -38.21 56.39
CA SER A 16 -0.31 -36.77 56.18
C SER A 16 0.45 -36.23 54.96
N GLY A 17 1.55 -36.87 54.55
CA GLY A 17 2.38 -36.42 53.42
C GLY A 17 1.80 -36.70 52.02
N GLY A 18 1.04 -37.78 51.84
CA GLY A 18 0.56 -38.21 50.51
C GLY A 18 -0.60 -37.39 49.95
N THR A 19 -1.34 -36.69 50.83
CA THR A 19 -2.46 -35.84 50.40
C THR A 19 -1.97 -34.49 49.89
N GLU A 20 -0.92 -33.92 50.49
CA GLU A 20 -0.37 -32.63 50.03
C GLU A 20 0.41 -32.77 48.72
N GLU A 21 1.16 -33.86 48.53
CA GLU A 21 1.93 -34.13 47.30
C GLU A 21 1.01 -34.39 46.10
N ALA A 22 -0.07 -35.16 46.28
CA ALA A 22 -1.06 -35.41 45.23
C ALA A 22 -1.89 -34.17 44.84
N VAL A 23 -2.16 -33.27 45.79
CA VAL A 23 -2.85 -32.00 45.53
C VAL A 23 -1.94 -31.02 44.79
N ALA A 24 -0.63 -31.02 45.09
CA ALA A 24 0.37 -30.22 44.38
C ALA A 24 0.54 -30.68 42.91
N ASP A 25 0.62 -31.98 42.65
CA ASP A 25 0.71 -32.54 41.29
C ASP A 25 -0.55 -32.23 40.45
N ALA A 26 -1.73 -32.36 41.06
CA ALA A 26 -3.00 -32.02 40.39
C ALA A 26 -3.09 -30.52 40.06
N ALA A 27 -2.61 -29.65 40.95
CA ALA A 27 -2.57 -28.21 40.72
C ALA A 27 -1.56 -27.83 39.63
N PHE A 28 -0.42 -28.51 39.57
CA PHE A 28 0.59 -28.31 38.52
C PHE A 28 0.07 -28.74 37.15
N ALA A 29 -0.55 -29.93 37.05
CA ALA A 29 -1.16 -30.41 35.82
C ALA A 29 -2.28 -29.47 35.32
N ALA A 30 -3.12 -28.94 36.23
CA ALA A 30 -4.15 -27.97 35.87
C ALA A 30 -3.56 -26.63 35.36
N ALA A 31 -2.41 -26.20 35.92
CA ALA A 31 -1.71 -25.01 35.45
C ALA A 31 -1.08 -25.22 34.06
N GLU A 32 -0.58 -26.42 33.78
CA GLU A 32 -0.01 -26.80 32.48
C GLU A 32 -1.09 -26.89 31.39
N ASP A 33 -2.27 -27.44 31.72
CA ASP A 33 -3.45 -27.43 30.85
C ASP A 33 -3.93 -26.00 30.58
N ALA A 34 -3.99 -25.15 31.61
CA ALA A 34 -4.37 -23.74 31.45
C ALA A 34 -3.40 -22.96 30.56
N LEU A 35 -2.10 -23.23 30.68
CA LEU A 35 -1.07 -22.60 29.86
C LEU A 35 -1.10 -23.12 28.42
N THR A 36 -1.44 -24.39 28.22
CA THR A 36 -1.67 -24.98 26.89
C THR A 36 -2.89 -24.36 26.22
N ALA A 37 -4.01 -24.22 26.93
CA ALA A 37 -5.21 -23.56 26.43
C ALA A 37 -4.95 -22.09 26.05
N LEU A 38 -4.22 -21.34 26.88
CA LEU A 38 -3.84 -19.95 26.58
C LEU A 38 -2.98 -19.85 25.31
N ARG A 39 -2.06 -20.80 25.13
CA ARG A 39 -1.19 -20.87 23.95
C ARG A 39 -2.00 -21.17 22.70
N GLU A 40 -3.00 -22.03 22.79
CA GLU A 40 -3.93 -22.33 21.70
C GLU A 40 -4.76 -21.10 21.34
N GLU A 41 -5.31 -20.40 22.34
CA GLU A 41 -6.08 -19.17 22.16
C GLU A 41 -5.26 -18.05 21.51
N ILE A 42 -4.00 -17.88 21.94
CA ILE A 42 -3.05 -16.97 21.30
C ILE A 42 -2.77 -17.40 19.86
N GLY A 43 -2.63 -18.70 19.61
CA GLY A 43 -2.47 -19.25 18.26
C GLY A 43 -3.62 -18.89 17.34
N VAL A 44 -4.86 -19.01 17.83
CA VAL A 44 -6.08 -18.61 17.12
C VAL A 44 -6.09 -17.10 16.85
N LEU A 45 -5.78 -16.26 17.85
CA LEU A 45 -5.70 -14.81 17.67
C LEU A 45 -4.65 -14.39 16.64
N VAL A 46 -3.50 -15.09 16.61
CA VAL A 46 -2.43 -14.83 15.64
C VAL A 46 -2.88 -15.18 14.23
N GLU A 47 -3.58 -16.30 14.04
CA GLU A 47 -4.10 -16.70 12.73
C GLU A 47 -5.20 -15.76 12.25
N ASP A 48 -6.07 -15.30 13.16
CA ASP A 48 -7.11 -14.31 12.86
C ASP A 48 -6.49 -12.95 12.48
N ALA A 49 -5.48 -12.49 13.22
CA ALA A 49 -4.76 -11.25 12.91
C ALA A 49 -4.03 -11.32 11.56
N ARG A 50 -3.44 -12.47 11.24
CA ARG A 50 -2.81 -12.73 9.95
C ARG A 50 -3.84 -12.71 8.82
N THR A 51 -4.97 -13.39 9.00
CA THR A 51 -6.07 -13.40 8.04
C THR A 51 -6.61 -11.99 7.77
N TYR A 52 -6.76 -11.17 8.83
CA TYR A 52 -7.16 -9.78 8.70
C TYR A 52 -6.12 -8.93 7.94
N ALA A 53 -4.83 -9.11 8.24
CA ALA A 53 -3.75 -8.42 7.54
C ALA A 53 -3.69 -8.80 6.05
N GLU A 54 -3.87 -10.08 5.73
CA GLU A 54 -3.90 -10.58 4.35
C GLU A 54 -5.10 -9.99 3.58
N ALA A 55 -6.26 -9.85 4.22
CA ALA A 55 -7.43 -9.21 3.61
C ALA A 55 -7.18 -7.74 3.24
N GLU A 56 -6.55 -6.96 4.12
CA GLU A 56 -6.25 -5.55 3.87
C GLU A 56 -5.22 -5.37 2.75
N VAL A 57 -4.21 -6.24 2.70
CA VAL A 57 -3.21 -6.27 1.61
C VAL A 57 -3.89 -6.57 0.26
N GLN A 58 -4.82 -7.52 0.20
CA GLN A 58 -5.55 -7.83 -1.04
C GLN A 58 -6.47 -6.68 -1.47
N PHE A 59 -7.06 -5.96 -0.53
CA PHE A 59 -7.91 -4.79 -0.80
C PHE A 59 -7.10 -3.65 -1.44
N GLN A 60 -5.93 -3.35 -0.89
CA GLN A 60 -5.03 -2.34 -1.44
C GLN A 60 -4.43 -2.78 -2.78
N LYS A 61 -4.09 -4.07 -2.94
CA LYS A 61 -3.63 -4.65 -4.21
C LYS A 61 -4.68 -4.53 -5.31
N THR A 62 -5.95 -4.72 -4.99
CA THR A 62 -7.06 -4.57 -5.94
C THR A 62 -7.22 -3.12 -6.39
N ARG A 63 -7.16 -2.16 -5.46
CA ARG A 63 -7.17 -0.72 -5.80
C ARG A 63 -5.97 -0.32 -6.67
N ALA A 64 -4.77 -0.78 -6.33
CA ALA A 64 -3.56 -0.52 -7.11
C ALA A 64 -3.63 -1.13 -8.52
N THR A 65 -4.18 -2.34 -8.65
CA THR A 65 -4.33 -3.03 -9.95
C THR A 65 -5.37 -2.35 -10.84
N LEU A 66 -6.51 -1.95 -10.28
CA LEU A 66 -7.55 -1.22 -11.01
C LEU A 66 -7.09 0.18 -11.45
N ALA A 67 -6.41 0.89 -10.55
CA ALA A 67 -5.77 2.17 -10.87
C ALA A 67 -4.69 2.01 -11.95
N GLY A 68 -3.86 0.96 -11.84
CA GLY A 68 -2.80 0.64 -12.79
C GLY A 68 -3.33 0.30 -14.19
N LYS A 69 -4.40 -0.51 -14.31
CA LYS A 69 -5.00 -0.86 -15.61
C LYS A 69 -5.61 0.37 -16.29
N THR A 70 -6.24 1.23 -15.51
CA THR A 70 -6.84 2.49 -16.02
C THR A 70 -5.75 3.48 -16.43
N ALA A 71 -4.68 3.61 -15.63
CA ALA A 71 -3.50 4.41 -15.96
C ALA A 71 -2.80 3.90 -17.23
N GLY A 72 -2.65 2.58 -17.39
CA GLY A 72 -2.09 1.97 -18.59
C GLY A 72 -2.90 2.28 -19.85
N ARG A 73 -4.23 2.14 -19.80
CA ARG A 73 -5.10 2.50 -20.94
C ARG A 73 -5.08 4.00 -21.22
N ALA A 74 -5.07 4.84 -20.18
CA ALA A 74 -4.96 6.29 -20.32
C ALA A 74 -3.62 6.68 -20.97
N LEU A 75 -2.53 6.01 -20.61
CA LEU A 75 -1.21 6.24 -21.19
C LEU A 75 -1.15 5.84 -22.67
N VAL A 76 -1.72 4.69 -23.05
CA VAL A 76 -1.82 4.30 -24.46
C VAL A 76 -2.65 5.32 -25.25
N MET A 77 -3.80 5.74 -24.72
CA MET A 77 -4.65 6.75 -25.35
C MET A 77 -3.93 8.10 -25.48
N LEU A 78 -3.17 8.51 -24.46
CA LEU A 78 -2.36 9.73 -24.47
C LEU A 78 -1.29 9.66 -25.56
N VAL A 79 -0.53 8.57 -25.62
CA VAL A 79 0.51 8.37 -26.65
C VAL A 79 -0.11 8.42 -28.04
N LEU A 80 -1.21 7.69 -28.25
CA LEU A 80 -1.91 7.70 -29.53
C LEU A 80 -2.41 9.10 -29.90
N ALA A 81 -3.01 9.83 -28.95
CA ALA A 81 -3.46 11.20 -29.15
C ALA A 81 -2.31 12.15 -29.50
N LEU A 82 -1.14 12.02 -28.85
CA LEU A 82 0.05 12.83 -29.16
C LEU A 82 0.59 12.54 -30.56
N VAL A 83 0.62 11.27 -30.98
CA VAL A 83 1.03 10.89 -32.33
C VAL A 83 0.06 11.46 -33.37
N LEU A 84 -1.25 11.30 -33.17
CA LEU A 84 -2.26 11.87 -34.08
C LEU A 84 -2.19 13.39 -34.12
N LEU A 85 -2.04 14.04 -32.97
CA LEU A 85 -1.88 15.49 -32.87
C LEU A 85 -0.64 15.94 -33.65
N HIS A 86 0.49 15.25 -33.52
CA HIS A 86 1.71 15.59 -34.25
C HIS A 86 1.52 15.51 -35.76
N ILE A 87 0.93 14.41 -36.26
CA ILE A 87 0.62 14.25 -37.69
C ILE A 87 -0.34 15.36 -38.16
N ALA A 88 -1.36 15.67 -37.36
CA ALA A 88 -2.31 16.73 -37.66
C ALA A 88 -1.64 18.10 -37.73
N LEU A 89 -0.70 18.41 -36.84
CA LEU A 89 0.06 19.67 -36.86
C LEU A 89 0.94 19.79 -38.12
N ILE A 90 1.56 18.70 -38.56
CA ILE A 90 2.33 18.68 -39.83
C ILE A 90 1.38 18.93 -41.00
N ALA A 91 0.26 18.20 -41.07
CA ALA A 91 -0.72 18.36 -42.14
C ALA A 91 -1.32 19.77 -42.16
N LEU A 92 -1.61 20.35 -40.99
CA LEU A 92 -2.06 21.74 -40.82
C LEU A 92 -1.01 22.72 -41.34
N ALA A 93 0.26 22.55 -40.97
CA ALA A 93 1.34 23.43 -41.40
C ALA A 93 1.50 23.39 -42.93
N VAL A 94 1.53 22.19 -43.53
CA VAL A 94 1.61 22.02 -44.98
C VAL A 94 0.40 22.64 -45.68
N GLY A 95 -0.81 22.34 -45.20
CA GLY A 95 -2.06 22.89 -45.76
C GLY A 95 -2.13 24.41 -45.65
N ALA A 96 -1.71 24.99 -44.51
CA ALA A 96 -1.67 26.43 -44.30
C ALA A 96 -0.69 27.13 -45.24
N VAL A 97 0.50 26.56 -45.44
CA VAL A 97 1.48 27.11 -46.39
C VAL A 97 0.92 27.11 -47.82
N ILE A 98 0.30 26.00 -48.25
CA ILE A 98 -0.31 25.91 -49.59
C ILE A 98 -1.45 26.92 -49.75
N ALA A 99 -2.29 27.10 -48.71
CA ALA A 99 -3.41 28.04 -48.73
C ALA A 99 -2.96 29.51 -48.74
N LEU A 100 -1.88 29.85 -48.02
CA LEU A 100 -1.36 31.23 -47.93
C LEU A 100 -0.43 31.61 -49.08
N ALA A 101 0.23 30.65 -49.72
CA ALA A 101 1.15 30.89 -50.83
C ALA A 101 0.60 31.83 -51.93
N PRO A 102 -0.66 31.71 -52.41
CA PRO A 102 -1.19 32.63 -53.42
C PRO A 102 -1.44 34.06 -52.92
N LEU A 103 -1.54 34.28 -51.60
CA LEU A 103 -1.85 35.59 -51.02
C LEU A 103 -0.58 36.39 -50.68
N VAL A 104 0.44 35.73 -50.12
CA VAL A 104 1.61 36.40 -49.52
C VAL A 104 2.95 35.88 -50.06
N THR A 105 2.94 35.09 -51.13
CA THR A 105 4.07 34.32 -51.66
C THR A 105 4.53 33.18 -50.73
N ILE A 106 5.31 32.24 -51.28
CA ILE A 106 5.80 31.06 -50.54
C ILE A 106 6.63 31.46 -49.33
N TRP A 107 7.56 32.42 -49.49
CA TRP A 107 8.42 32.87 -48.39
C TRP A 107 7.63 33.56 -47.28
N GLY A 108 6.65 34.39 -47.65
CA GLY A 108 5.75 35.03 -46.68
C GLY A 108 4.90 34.01 -45.92
N ALA A 109 4.36 33.01 -46.62
CA ALA A 109 3.55 31.96 -46.00
C ALA A 109 4.35 31.17 -44.96
N ILE A 110 5.59 30.76 -45.28
CA ILE A 110 6.46 30.03 -44.35
C ILE A 110 6.76 30.90 -43.12
N ALA A 111 7.14 32.16 -43.30
CA ALA A 111 7.46 33.06 -42.19
C ALA A 111 6.28 33.25 -41.23
N ILE A 112 5.06 33.39 -41.77
CA ILE A 112 3.84 33.54 -40.96
C ILE A 112 3.53 32.25 -40.19
N VAL A 113 3.53 31.10 -40.86
CA VAL A 113 3.18 29.81 -40.23
C VAL A 113 4.17 29.47 -39.12
N VAL A 114 5.47 29.62 -39.39
CA VAL A 114 6.52 29.40 -38.39
C VAL A 114 6.39 30.40 -37.23
N GLY A 115 6.17 31.68 -37.55
CA GLY A 115 5.97 32.72 -36.54
C GLY A 115 4.81 32.41 -35.59
N VAL A 116 3.67 32.00 -36.12
CA VAL A 116 2.48 31.61 -35.33
C VAL A 116 2.77 30.39 -34.46
N MET A 117 3.42 29.35 -35.01
CA MET A 117 3.78 28.16 -34.22
C MET A 117 4.74 28.49 -33.09
N LEU A 118 5.77 29.30 -33.35
CA LEU A 118 6.73 29.72 -32.32
C LEU A 118 6.06 30.58 -31.24
N ALA A 119 5.16 31.48 -31.61
CA ALA A 119 4.37 32.25 -30.65
C ALA A 119 3.49 31.34 -29.79
N GLY A 120 2.86 30.33 -30.39
CA GLY A 120 2.10 29.31 -29.68
C GLY A 120 2.97 28.52 -28.69
N VAL A 121 4.15 28.07 -29.11
CA VAL A 121 5.11 27.37 -28.23
C VAL A 121 5.53 28.28 -27.07
N ALA A 122 5.88 29.53 -27.34
CA ALA A 122 6.27 30.49 -26.30
C ALA A 122 5.15 30.70 -25.28
N TRP A 123 3.90 30.85 -25.73
CA TRP A 123 2.73 30.92 -24.86
C TRP A 123 2.62 29.67 -23.98
N LEU A 124 2.64 28.47 -24.58
CA LEU A 124 2.48 27.21 -23.85
C LEU A 124 3.54 27.04 -22.77
N VAL A 125 4.81 27.35 -23.09
CA VAL A 125 5.92 27.30 -22.14
C VAL A 125 5.70 28.29 -21.00
N LEU A 126 5.29 29.53 -21.29
CA LEU A 126 5.03 30.53 -20.25
C LEU A 126 3.85 30.13 -19.35
N SER A 127 2.81 29.51 -19.91
CA SER A 127 1.68 29.00 -19.12
C SER A 127 2.12 27.87 -18.19
N ALA A 128 2.83 26.87 -18.73
CA ALA A 128 3.29 25.72 -17.95
C ALA A 128 4.22 26.14 -16.79
N ARG A 129 5.03 27.19 -16.97
CA ARG A 129 5.89 27.72 -15.91
C ARG A 129 5.09 28.33 -14.74
N LYS A 130 3.94 28.97 -15.02
CA LYS A 130 3.08 29.53 -13.97
C LYS A 130 2.45 28.42 -13.14
N ASP A 131 1.96 27.39 -13.81
CA ASP A 131 1.31 26.24 -13.16
C ASP A 131 2.33 25.43 -12.33
N GLY A 132 3.54 25.23 -12.85
CA GLY A 132 4.63 24.58 -12.12
C GLY A 132 5.09 25.36 -10.89
N ALA A 133 5.14 26.69 -10.97
CA ALA A 133 5.48 27.55 -9.84
C ALA A 133 4.41 27.51 -8.74
N LEU A 134 3.12 27.47 -9.12
CA LEU A 134 2.01 27.32 -8.18
C LEU A 134 2.12 26.00 -7.41
N LEU A 135 2.31 24.88 -8.12
CA LEU A 135 2.46 23.57 -7.50
C LEU A 135 3.66 23.54 -6.55
N ALA A 136 4.81 24.09 -6.96
CA ALA A 136 5.99 24.17 -6.10
C ALA A 136 5.72 24.98 -4.81
N ALA A 137 5.02 26.10 -4.91
CA ALA A 137 4.65 26.92 -3.75
C ALA A 137 3.70 26.20 -2.78
N LEU A 138 2.76 25.37 -3.29
CA LEU A 138 1.88 24.57 -2.44
C LEU A 138 2.66 23.50 -1.64
N PHE A 139 3.63 22.85 -2.26
CA PHE A 139 4.47 21.86 -1.57
C PHE A 139 5.45 22.50 -0.57
N GLU A 140 5.93 23.71 -0.84
CA GLU A 140 6.79 24.47 0.07
C GLU A 140 6.02 24.99 1.30
N SER A 141 4.80 25.49 1.10
CA SER A 141 3.92 25.93 2.19
C SER A 141 3.53 24.79 3.15
N GLY A 142 3.45 23.54 2.67
CA GLY A 142 3.16 22.37 3.52
C GLY A 142 4.35 21.91 4.38
N LYS A 143 5.58 22.26 4.00
CA LYS A 143 6.81 21.83 4.69
C LYS A 143 7.27 22.81 5.78
N GLY A 144 6.74 24.03 5.82
CA GLY A 144 7.09 25.07 6.80
C GLY A 144 6.12 25.25 7.98
N GLY A 145 5.00 24.52 8.04
CA GLY A 145 3.93 24.71 9.05
C GLY A 145 3.99 23.81 10.28
N GLY A 146 5.04 23.01 10.45
CA GLY A 146 5.22 22.10 11.58
C GLY A 146 6.53 22.38 12.32
N GLY A 147 6.56 23.44 13.12
CA GLY A 147 7.66 23.80 14.01
C GLY A 147 7.09 24.41 15.29
#